data_AF-A0A524CW12-F1
#
_entry.id   AF-A0A524CW12-F1
#
_cell.length_a   1.000
_cell.length_b   1.000
_cell.length_c   1.000
_cell.angle_alpha   90.00
_cell.angle_beta   90.00
_cell.angle_gamma   90.00
#
_symmetry.space_group_name_H-M   'P 1'
#
loop_
_entity.id
_entity.type
_entity.pdbx_description
1 polymer ?
#
loop_
_entity_poly.entity_id
_entity_poly.type
_entity_poly.pdbx_seq_one_letter_code
_entity_poly.pdbx_strand_id
1 'polypeptide(L)'
;MIYHILRSWNDKNKDIYKKINEIMYCILTLAFGFYYPFFIIHFGNNHPGILFSTAIADFTFLGNLFIVGIIFIILLWALSAKIRTLRNPELLKTENNYEIFKERFFEEYSKRNKLKRKCFHTIPFGVVGSVIIIYFLFSPLLGNRWFDYARFSIVILGVDFAFTFIIGDLVRLLDFSYMPPIPAKLFRKAMVDIELDTFTSTSVIVFGFGPFLFFDFPIFLIVLLIAAVADACASVSGLLAKKKHHFPPKTDKTIEGYLGGIVFTFLCTVLGVSFTSLFGLSNWSIELTLFIAIVLSITFFFIDLFTSKFKIQDNYLNPLISGGILLLTLYLLNIPLF
;
A
#
# COMPACT_ATOMS: atom_id res chain seq x y z
N MET A 1 11.01 12.57 8.32
CA MET A 1 11.21 11.13 8.57
C MET A 1 12.55 10.84 9.25
N ILE A 2 13.70 11.07 8.59
CA ILE A 2 15.04 10.84 9.17
C ILE A 2 15.20 11.45 10.57
N TYR A 3 14.77 12.70 10.75
CA TYR A 3 14.78 13.36 12.06
C TYR A 3 14.03 12.57 13.16
N HIS A 4 12.85 12.04 12.87
CA HIS A 4 12.08 11.24 13.83
C HIS A 4 12.81 9.94 14.18
N ILE A 5 13.37 9.26 13.17
CA ILE A 5 14.13 8.02 13.35
C ILE A 5 15.32 8.29 14.26
N LEU A 6 16.14 9.31 13.96
CA LEU A 6 17.29 9.68 14.78
C LEU A 6 16.90 10.04 16.23
N ARG A 7 15.82 10.82 16.41
CA ARG A 7 15.32 11.21 17.74
C ARG A 7 14.86 10.02 18.57
N SER A 8 14.19 9.05 17.95
CA SER A 8 13.60 7.90 18.64
C SER A 8 14.50 6.66 18.67
N TRP A 9 15.64 6.67 17.99
CA TRP A 9 16.52 5.50 17.85
C TRP A 9 17.09 4.99 19.17
N ASN A 10 17.42 5.93 20.08
CA ASN A 10 18.04 5.66 21.37
C ASN A 10 17.03 5.42 22.50
N ASP A 11 15.73 5.40 22.19
CA ASP A 11 14.72 5.07 23.19
C ASP A 11 14.90 3.59 23.61
N LYS A 12 15.19 3.38 24.90
CA LYS A 12 15.44 2.06 25.50
C LYS A 12 14.22 1.14 25.41
N ASN A 13 13.01 1.71 25.27
CA ASN A 13 11.77 0.96 25.18
C ASN A 13 11.38 0.62 23.73
N LYS A 14 12.18 1.04 22.75
CA LYS A 14 11.88 0.82 21.34
C LYS A 14 12.36 -0.55 20.89
N ASP A 15 11.38 -1.44 20.69
CA ASP A 15 11.57 -2.78 20.10
C ASP A 15 12.36 -2.70 18.79
N ILE A 16 13.27 -3.66 18.59
CA ILE A 16 14.05 -3.87 17.38
C ILE A 16 13.13 -3.91 16.14
N TYR A 17 11.96 -4.53 16.26
CA TYR A 17 10.97 -4.59 15.19
C TYR A 17 10.57 -3.18 14.68
N LYS A 18 10.29 -2.24 15.59
CA LYS A 18 9.91 -0.87 15.22
C LYS A 18 11.06 -0.16 14.49
N LYS A 19 12.30 -0.43 14.88
CA LYS A 19 13.49 0.12 14.22
C LYS A 19 13.65 -0.41 12.79
N ILE A 20 13.46 -1.72 12.59
CA ILE A 20 13.51 -2.34 11.25
C ILE A 20 12.43 -1.74 10.35
N ASN A 21 11.21 -1.62 10.84
CA ASN A 21 10.11 -1.03 10.07
C ASN A 21 10.40 0.41 9.64
N GLU A 22 10.97 1.23 10.51
CA GLU A 22 11.34 2.60 10.17
C GLU A 22 12.46 2.70 9.13
N ILE A 23 13.45 1.81 9.20
CA ILE A 23 14.50 1.72 8.17
C ILE A 23 13.88 1.33 6.84
N MET A 24 13.04 0.28 6.82
CA MET A 24 12.37 -0.17 5.60
C MET A 24 11.49 0.92 4.98
N TYR A 25 10.76 1.65 5.83
CA TYR A 25 9.97 2.80 5.43
C TYR A 25 10.84 3.87 4.76
N CYS A 26 11.98 4.19 5.37
CA CYS A 26 12.92 5.17 4.84
C CYS A 26 13.47 4.75 3.48
N ILE A 27 13.93 3.50 3.36
CA ILE A 27 14.46 2.94 2.12
C ILE A 27 13.41 2.98 1.02
N LEU A 28 12.18 2.51 1.27
CA LEU A 28 11.13 2.43 0.25
C LEU A 28 10.66 3.82 -0.18
N THR A 29 10.57 4.78 0.74
CA THR A 29 10.22 6.16 0.42
C THR A 29 11.31 6.85 -0.41
N LEU A 30 12.59 6.66 -0.06
CA LEU A 30 13.71 7.22 -0.83
C LEU A 30 13.84 6.57 -2.21
N ALA A 31 13.67 5.25 -2.29
CA ALA A 31 13.63 4.52 -3.55
C ALA A 31 12.54 5.08 -4.46
N PHE A 32 11.34 5.34 -3.92
CA PHE A 32 10.25 5.96 -4.67
C PHE A 32 10.64 7.33 -5.24
N GLY A 33 11.25 8.20 -4.43
CA GLY A 33 11.74 9.50 -4.90
C GLY A 33 12.76 9.37 -6.05
N PHE A 34 13.54 8.29 -6.08
CA PHE A 34 14.47 7.99 -7.14
C PHE A 34 13.78 7.45 -8.41
N TYR A 35 12.89 6.47 -8.29
CA TYR A 35 12.29 5.83 -9.48
C TYR A 35 11.06 6.57 -10.04
N TYR A 36 10.42 7.48 -9.31
CA TYR A 36 9.22 8.20 -9.77
C TYR A 36 9.39 8.94 -11.11
N PRO A 37 10.47 9.73 -11.35
CA PRO A 37 10.68 10.37 -12.64
C PRO A 37 10.75 9.39 -13.81
N PHE A 38 11.19 8.16 -13.56
CA PHE A 38 11.28 7.14 -14.59
C PHE A 38 9.91 6.60 -15.01
N PHE A 39 8.86 6.66 -14.15
CA PHE A 39 7.50 6.35 -14.59
C PHE A 39 7.00 7.34 -15.63
N ILE A 40 7.27 8.63 -15.41
CA ILE A 40 6.88 9.70 -16.34
C ILE A 40 7.52 9.45 -17.70
N ILE A 41 8.82 9.13 -17.71
CA ILE A 41 9.54 8.81 -18.94
C ILE A 41 8.96 7.55 -19.56
N HIS A 42 8.85 6.45 -18.81
CA HIS A 42 8.43 5.16 -19.33
C HIS A 42 7.02 5.18 -19.93
N PHE A 43 6.04 5.78 -19.24
CA PHE A 43 4.65 5.85 -19.74
C PHE A 43 4.47 6.95 -20.80
N GLY A 44 5.25 8.03 -20.73
CA GLY A 44 5.06 9.20 -21.60
C GLY A 44 5.88 9.16 -22.90
N ASN A 45 6.86 8.26 -23.02
CA ASN A 45 7.79 8.27 -24.14
C ASN A 45 7.06 8.02 -25.47
N ASN A 46 7.42 8.77 -26.51
CA ASN A 46 6.87 8.64 -27.87
C ASN A 46 5.35 8.89 -28.02
N HIS A 47 4.67 9.43 -27.01
CA HIS A 47 3.24 9.73 -27.08
C HIS A 47 2.94 11.23 -27.03
N PRO A 48 2.04 11.74 -27.89
CA PRO A 48 1.60 13.13 -27.82
C PRO A 48 0.72 13.36 -26.58
N GLY A 49 0.88 14.53 -25.97
CA GLY A 49 0.07 14.94 -24.82
C GLY A 49 -1.38 15.26 -25.21
N ILE A 50 -2.21 15.44 -24.19
CA ILE A 50 -3.58 15.97 -24.28
C ILE A 50 -3.54 17.48 -24.07
N LEU A 51 -2.78 17.96 -23.07
CA LEU A 51 -2.70 19.38 -22.73
C LEU A 51 -1.50 20.05 -23.39
N PHE A 52 -0.38 19.33 -23.45
CA PHE A 52 0.89 19.78 -24.04
C PHE A 52 1.28 18.92 -25.24
N SER A 53 2.39 19.28 -25.87
CA SER A 53 2.90 18.56 -27.06
C SER A 53 3.31 17.12 -26.79
N THR A 54 3.70 16.78 -25.55
CA THR A 54 4.15 15.43 -25.17
C THR A 54 3.45 14.94 -23.90
N ALA A 55 3.20 13.63 -23.81
CA ALA A 55 2.64 13.02 -22.61
C ALA A 55 3.57 13.17 -21.39
N ILE A 56 4.89 13.20 -21.61
CA ILE A 56 5.87 13.52 -20.55
C ILE A 56 5.59 14.90 -19.93
N ALA A 57 5.28 15.92 -20.73
CA ALA A 57 4.97 17.25 -20.23
C ALA A 57 3.65 17.27 -19.46
N ASP A 58 2.62 16.58 -19.95
CA ASP A 58 1.35 16.37 -19.24
C ASP A 58 1.58 15.72 -17.87
N PHE A 59 2.27 14.58 -17.84
CA PHE A 59 2.52 13.82 -16.63
C PHE A 59 3.40 14.57 -15.64
N THR A 60 4.40 15.32 -16.11
CA THR A 60 5.22 16.18 -15.25
C THR A 60 4.39 17.29 -14.62
N PHE A 61 3.59 17.99 -15.43
CA PHE A 61 2.74 19.08 -14.94
C PHE A 61 1.69 18.58 -13.95
N LEU A 62 0.92 17.56 -14.34
CA LEU A 62 -0.13 16.98 -13.50
C LEU A 62 0.45 16.36 -12.23
N GLY A 63 1.54 15.62 -12.34
CA GLY A 63 2.18 14.99 -11.19
C GLY A 63 2.67 16.01 -10.18
N ASN A 64 3.32 17.09 -10.63
CA ASN A 64 3.71 18.19 -9.75
C ASN A 64 2.49 18.89 -9.15
N LEU A 65 1.45 19.15 -9.94
CA LEU A 65 0.22 19.79 -9.46
C LEU A 65 -0.44 18.98 -8.33
N PHE A 66 -0.59 17.67 -8.51
CA PHE A 66 -1.20 16.80 -7.52
C PHE A 66 -0.32 16.63 -6.27
N ILE A 67 0.97 16.29 -6.44
CA ILE A 67 1.88 16.05 -5.31
C ILE A 67 2.10 17.34 -4.50
N VAL A 68 2.41 18.46 -5.16
CA VAL A 68 2.59 19.75 -4.45
C VAL A 68 1.25 20.22 -3.87
N GLY A 69 0.16 20.04 -4.61
CA GLY A 69 -1.18 20.39 -4.16
C GLY A 69 -1.59 19.66 -2.88
N ILE A 70 -1.43 18.33 -2.82
CA ILE A 70 -1.78 17.54 -1.65
C ILE A 70 -0.89 17.89 -0.45
N ILE A 71 0.41 18.09 -0.66
CA ILE A 71 1.34 18.52 0.39
C ILE A 71 0.89 19.87 0.96
N PHE A 72 0.59 20.83 0.08
CA PHE A 72 0.15 22.16 0.50
C PHE A 72 -1.17 22.11 1.28
N ILE A 73 -2.16 21.34 0.80
CA ILE A 73 -3.44 21.16 1.49
C ILE A 73 -3.25 20.56 2.89
N ILE A 74 -2.41 19.52 3.02
CA ILE A 74 -2.15 18.88 4.32
C ILE A 74 -1.43 19.85 5.27
N LEU A 75 -0.45 20.61 4.77
CA LEU A 75 0.24 21.61 5.58
C LEU A 75 -0.70 22.70 6.07
N LEU A 76 -1.59 23.22 5.21
CA LEU A 76 -2.62 24.19 5.60
C LEU A 76 -3.57 23.61 6.65
N TRP A 77 -3.99 22.36 6.52
CA TRP A 77 -4.81 21.68 7.53
C TRP A 77 -4.09 21.52 8.86
N ALA A 78 -2.81 21.13 8.84
CA ALA A 78 -2.00 20.98 10.04
C ALA A 78 -1.80 22.33 10.76
N LEU A 79 -1.50 23.39 10.01
CA LEU A 79 -1.37 24.75 10.54
C LEU A 79 -2.69 25.26 11.10
N SER A 80 -3.80 25.02 10.39
CA SER A 80 -5.15 25.37 10.88
C SER A 80 -5.45 24.68 12.21
N ALA A 81 -5.13 23.39 12.34
CA ALA A 81 -5.28 22.65 13.58
C ALA A 81 -4.42 23.23 14.71
N LYS A 82 -3.16 23.61 14.44
CA LYS A 82 -2.28 24.25 15.43
C LYS A 82 -2.82 25.61 15.88
N ILE A 83 -3.24 26.46 14.94
CA ILE A 83 -3.83 27.77 15.25
C ILE A 83 -5.07 27.60 16.13
N ARG A 84 -5.92 26.62 15.82
CA ARG A 84 -7.10 26.28 16.64
C ARG A 84 -6.69 25.86 18.06
N THR A 85 -5.65 25.04 18.21
CA THR A 85 -5.12 24.63 19.52
C THR A 85 -4.54 25.80 20.30
N LEU A 86 -3.81 26.72 19.65
CA LEU A 86 -3.25 27.91 20.30
C LEU A 86 -4.34 28.86 20.78
N ARG A 87 -5.42 29.02 19.99
CA ARG A 87 -6.57 29.85 20.35
C ARG A 87 -7.45 29.22 21.43
N ASN A 88 -7.46 27.89 21.53
CA ASN A 88 -8.22 27.16 22.53
C ASN A 88 -7.36 26.04 23.17
N PRO A 89 -6.56 26.37 24.20
CA PRO A 89 -5.69 25.41 24.87
C PRO A 89 -6.40 24.22 25.51
N GLU A 90 -7.71 24.31 25.80
CA GLU A 90 -8.50 23.17 26.32
C GLU A 90 -8.54 21.99 25.33
N LEU A 91 -8.27 22.23 24.04
CA LEU A 91 -8.12 21.17 23.05
C LEU A 91 -6.94 20.23 23.36
N LEU A 92 -5.91 20.68 24.08
CA LEU A 92 -4.80 19.82 24.53
C LEU A 92 -5.22 18.84 25.64
N LYS A 93 -6.37 19.09 26.29
CA LYS A 93 -6.92 18.20 27.33
C LYS A 93 -8.04 17.32 26.80
N THR A 94 -8.44 17.48 25.54
CA THR A 94 -9.65 16.83 25.01
C THR A 94 -9.47 16.20 23.63
N GLU A 95 -8.61 16.70 22.74
CA GLU A 95 -8.51 16.19 21.36
C GLU A 95 -7.08 16.14 20.84
N ASN A 96 -6.36 17.26 20.95
CA ASN A 96 -5.11 17.52 20.25
C ASN A 96 -3.89 17.14 21.09
N ASN A 97 -3.99 16.00 21.77
CA ASN A 97 -2.94 15.43 22.62
C ASN A 97 -2.77 13.93 22.31
N TYR A 98 -1.52 13.53 22.16
CA TYR A 98 -1.17 12.18 21.76
C TYR A 98 -1.53 11.12 22.81
N GLU A 99 -1.43 11.42 24.11
CA GLU A 99 -1.80 10.49 25.18
C GLU A 99 -3.32 10.22 25.17
N ILE A 100 -4.12 11.26 25.03
CA ILE A 100 -5.58 11.15 24.89
C ILE A 100 -5.95 10.37 23.63
N PHE A 101 -5.21 10.59 22.54
CA PHE A 101 -5.38 9.81 21.32
C PHE A 101 -5.11 8.32 21.56
N LYS A 102 -4.04 7.96 22.29
CA LYS A 102 -3.71 6.56 22.62
C LYS A 102 -4.77 5.92 23.52
N GLU A 103 -5.23 6.61 24.55
CA GLU A 103 -6.29 6.12 25.44
C GLU A 103 -7.55 5.76 24.63
N ARG A 104 -8.04 6.72 23.82
CA ARG A 104 -9.19 6.49 22.93
C ARG A 104 -8.93 5.40 21.90
N PHE A 105 -7.71 5.31 21.38
CA PHE A 105 -7.35 4.24 20.47
C PHE A 105 -7.56 2.88 21.12
N PHE A 106 -7.04 2.64 22.34
CA PHE A 106 -7.19 1.35 23.01
C PHE A 106 -8.66 1.03 23.36
N GLU A 107 -9.43 2.03 23.79
CA GLU A 107 -10.86 1.89 24.04
C GLU A 107 -11.64 1.48 22.78
N GLU A 108 -11.35 2.10 21.65
CA GLU A 108 -12.00 1.80 20.37
C GLU A 108 -11.48 0.50 19.74
N TYR A 109 -10.18 0.21 19.90
CA TYR A 109 -9.51 -0.94 19.26
C TYR A 109 -10.04 -2.27 19.80
N SER A 110 -10.25 -2.37 21.12
CA SER A 110 -10.84 -3.55 21.76
C SER A 110 -12.25 -3.87 21.26
N LYS A 111 -13.02 -2.84 20.87
CA LYS A 111 -14.39 -2.94 20.37
C LYS A 111 -14.47 -3.11 18.85
N ARG A 112 -13.36 -3.02 18.12
CA ARG A 112 -13.35 -3.01 16.66
C ARG A 112 -13.60 -4.39 16.06
N ASN A 113 -14.49 -4.45 15.07
CA ASN A 113 -14.61 -5.61 14.21
C ASN A 113 -13.35 -5.79 13.33
N LYS A 114 -12.51 -6.76 13.68
CA LYS A 114 -11.26 -7.11 12.98
C LYS A 114 -11.50 -7.50 11.51
N LEU A 115 -12.64 -8.12 11.21
CA LEU A 115 -13.03 -8.53 9.86
C LEU A 115 -13.27 -7.30 8.97
N LYS A 116 -14.05 -6.33 9.48
CA LYS A 116 -14.31 -5.08 8.74
C LYS A 116 -13.02 -4.33 8.39
N ARG A 117 -12.06 -4.27 9.32
CA ARG A 117 -10.73 -3.64 9.07
C ARG A 117 -9.97 -4.34 7.93
N LYS A 118 -10.00 -5.68 7.88
CA LYS A 118 -9.32 -6.43 6.82
C LYS A 118 -9.98 -6.22 5.46
N CYS A 119 -11.30 -6.03 5.38
CA CYS A 119 -11.97 -5.65 4.13
C CYS A 119 -11.50 -4.28 3.57
N PHE A 120 -11.08 -3.33 4.41
CA PHE A 120 -10.51 -2.06 3.89
C PHE A 120 -9.19 -2.26 3.11
N HIS A 121 -8.48 -3.38 3.34
CA HIS A 121 -7.24 -3.67 2.61
C HIS A 121 -7.49 -4.00 1.14
N THR A 122 -8.73 -4.29 0.73
CA THR A 122 -9.07 -4.56 -0.68
C THR A 122 -9.39 -3.28 -1.48
N ILE A 123 -9.46 -2.12 -0.83
CA ILE A 123 -9.75 -0.83 -1.50
C ILE A 123 -8.74 -0.50 -2.60
N PRO A 124 -7.41 -0.68 -2.43
CA PRO A 124 -6.44 -0.40 -3.49
C PRO A 124 -6.76 -1.11 -4.81
N PHE A 125 -7.18 -2.38 -4.74
CA PHE A 125 -7.62 -3.11 -5.94
C PHE A 125 -8.86 -2.48 -6.57
N GLY A 126 -9.87 -2.11 -5.78
CA GLY A 126 -11.07 -1.42 -6.28
C GLY A 126 -10.74 -0.10 -6.97
N VAL A 127 -9.81 0.68 -6.41
CA VAL A 127 -9.34 1.94 -7.01
C VAL A 127 -8.63 1.68 -8.34
N VAL A 128 -7.66 0.76 -8.36
CA VAL A 128 -6.91 0.42 -9.59
C VAL A 128 -7.83 -0.11 -10.68
N GLY A 129 -8.72 -1.05 -10.35
CA GLY A 129 -9.69 -1.60 -11.30
C GLY A 129 -10.64 -0.52 -11.84
N SER A 130 -11.10 0.40 -10.98
CA SER A 130 -11.95 1.52 -11.40
C SER A 130 -11.21 2.45 -12.37
N VAL A 131 -9.94 2.78 -12.09
CA VAL A 131 -9.14 3.62 -13.00
C VAL A 131 -9.00 2.95 -14.37
N ILE A 132 -8.68 1.65 -14.42
CA ILE A 132 -8.59 0.91 -15.69
C ILE A 132 -9.91 0.96 -16.46
N ILE A 133 -11.04 0.65 -15.80
CA ILE A 133 -12.36 0.68 -16.43
C ILE A 133 -12.69 2.08 -16.96
N ILE A 134 -12.48 3.12 -16.15
CA ILE A 134 -12.76 4.51 -16.54
C ILE A 134 -11.94 4.88 -17.78
N TYR A 135 -10.61 4.69 -17.75
CA TYR A 135 -9.75 5.07 -18.87
C TYR A 135 -10.01 4.22 -20.12
N PHE A 136 -10.37 2.94 -19.96
CA PHE A 136 -10.80 2.11 -21.07
C PHE A 136 -12.09 2.61 -21.72
N LEU A 137 -13.07 3.08 -20.94
CA LEU A 137 -14.28 3.72 -21.48
C LEU A 137 -13.96 5.03 -22.22
N PHE A 138 -12.88 5.73 -21.81
CA PHE A 138 -12.34 6.90 -22.52
C PHE A 138 -11.41 6.54 -23.68
N SER A 139 -11.16 5.26 -23.96
CA SER A 139 -10.27 4.83 -25.06
C SER A 139 -10.68 5.35 -26.44
N PRO A 140 -11.96 5.58 -26.80
CA PRO A 140 -12.29 6.19 -28.08
C PRO A 140 -11.78 7.64 -28.22
N LEU A 141 -11.64 8.36 -27.10
CA LEU A 141 -11.14 9.74 -27.08
C LEU A 141 -9.61 9.79 -26.94
N LEU A 142 -9.06 8.89 -26.13
CA LEU A 142 -7.63 8.84 -25.87
C LEU A 142 -6.86 8.07 -26.96
N GLY A 143 -7.52 7.16 -27.69
CA GLY A 143 -6.86 6.24 -28.61
C GLY A 143 -5.89 5.33 -27.85
N ASN A 144 -4.76 4.97 -28.48
CA ASN A 144 -3.79 4.03 -27.92
C ASN A 144 -3.13 4.48 -26.61
N ARG A 145 -3.23 5.77 -26.24
CA ARG A 145 -2.61 6.34 -25.03
C ARG A 145 -3.44 6.14 -23.75
N TRP A 146 -4.66 5.61 -23.86
CA TRP A 146 -5.57 5.50 -22.71
C TRP A 146 -4.91 4.77 -21.53
N PHE A 147 -4.11 3.75 -21.83
CA PHE A 147 -3.49 2.90 -20.83
C PHE A 147 -2.32 3.61 -20.13
N ASP A 148 -1.53 4.41 -20.84
CA ASP A 148 -0.44 5.20 -20.25
C ASP A 148 -0.97 6.21 -19.23
N TYR A 149 -2.07 6.90 -19.58
CA TYR A 149 -2.73 7.80 -18.65
C TYR A 149 -3.34 7.04 -17.47
N ALA A 150 -3.90 5.84 -17.68
CA ALA A 150 -4.40 5.01 -16.59
C ALA A 150 -3.28 4.61 -15.61
N ARG A 151 -2.13 4.15 -16.12
CA ARG A 151 -0.95 3.80 -15.31
C ARG A 151 -0.44 5.01 -14.54
N PHE A 152 -0.32 6.15 -15.21
CA PHE A 152 0.11 7.39 -14.57
C PHE A 152 -0.86 7.82 -13.45
N SER A 153 -2.18 7.75 -13.68
CA SER A 153 -3.18 8.04 -12.65
C SER A 153 -3.12 7.08 -11.47
N ILE A 154 -2.88 5.79 -11.70
CA ILE A 154 -2.66 4.80 -10.63
C ILE A 154 -1.46 5.21 -9.78
N VAL A 155 -0.35 5.61 -10.41
CA VAL A 155 0.84 6.11 -9.70
C VAL A 155 0.49 7.33 -8.86
N ILE A 156 -0.06 8.38 -9.46
CA ILE A 156 -0.35 9.64 -8.73
C ILE A 156 -1.32 9.41 -7.57
N LEU A 157 -2.40 8.64 -7.77
CA LEU A 157 -3.33 8.32 -6.69
C LEU A 157 -2.66 7.55 -5.54
N GLY A 158 -1.79 6.59 -5.87
CA GLY A 158 -1.01 5.87 -4.87
C GLY A 158 -0.07 6.79 -4.11
N VAL A 159 0.60 7.69 -4.82
CA VAL A 159 1.57 8.64 -4.26
C VAL A 159 0.88 9.63 -3.33
N ASP A 160 -0.19 10.28 -3.76
CA ASP A 160 -0.96 11.22 -2.94
C ASP A 160 -1.50 10.55 -1.68
N PHE A 161 -2.00 9.32 -1.83
CA PHE A 161 -2.41 8.51 -0.69
C PHE A 161 -1.24 8.23 0.27
N ALA A 162 -0.09 7.78 -0.24
CA ALA A 162 1.08 7.50 0.59
C ALA A 162 1.59 8.77 1.31
N PHE A 163 1.71 9.90 0.61
CA PHE A 163 2.12 11.18 1.21
C PHE A 163 1.15 11.66 2.29
N THR A 164 -0.15 11.46 2.10
CA THR A 164 -1.16 11.78 3.12
C THR A 164 -0.90 11.04 4.43
N PHE A 165 -0.60 9.73 4.36
CA PHE A 165 -0.27 8.93 5.54
C PHE A 165 1.11 9.29 6.12
N ILE A 166 2.12 9.52 5.29
CA ILE A 166 3.47 9.91 5.74
C ILE A 166 3.43 11.22 6.53
N ILE A 167 2.79 12.25 5.99
CA ILE A 167 2.72 13.56 6.65
C ILE A 167 1.84 13.45 7.90
N GLY A 168 0.73 12.72 7.83
CA GLY A 168 -0.12 12.44 8.99
C GLY A 168 0.63 11.74 10.12
N ASP A 169 1.47 10.75 9.80
CA ASP A 169 2.34 10.07 10.76
C ASP A 169 3.39 11.01 11.34
N LEU A 170 4.02 11.86 10.51
CA LEU A 170 4.98 12.84 11.00
C LEU A 170 4.33 13.82 11.97
N VAL A 171 3.15 14.35 11.66
CA VAL A 171 2.39 15.22 12.57
C VAL A 171 2.08 14.47 13.87
N ARG A 172 1.54 13.26 13.76
CA ARG A 172 1.16 12.43 14.91
C ARG A 172 2.34 12.12 15.83
N LEU A 173 3.50 11.80 15.27
CA LEU A 173 4.69 11.34 16.00
C LEU A 173 5.62 12.48 16.47
N LEU A 174 5.54 13.68 15.87
CA LEU A 174 6.40 14.81 16.23
C LEU A 174 5.70 15.83 17.13
N ASP A 175 4.49 16.26 16.75
CA ASP A 175 3.68 17.21 17.52
C ASP A 175 2.20 17.05 17.15
N PHE A 176 1.49 16.26 17.96
CA PHE A 176 0.07 15.96 17.76
C PHE A 176 -0.83 17.20 17.87
N SER A 177 -0.36 18.34 18.37
CA SER A 177 -1.16 19.56 18.40
C SER A 177 -1.43 20.16 17.00
N TYR A 178 -0.69 19.72 15.98
CA TYR A 178 -0.95 19.97 14.56
C TYR A 178 -1.94 18.98 13.95
N MET A 179 -2.40 17.96 14.68
CA MET A 179 -3.26 16.91 14.13
C MET A 179 -4.71 17.37 13.99
N PRO A 180 -5.30 17.37 12.78
CA PRO A 180 -6.71 17.69 12.62
C PRO A 180 -7.62 16.51 13.07
N PRO A 181 -8.86 16.77 13.51
CA PRO A 181 -9.75 15.73 14.05
C PRO A 181 -10.10 14.61 13.07
N ILE A 182 -10.27 14.94 11.79
CA ILE A 182 -10.65 13.98 10.74
C ILE A 182 -9.51 12.97 10.50
N PRO A 183 -8.26 13.38 10.20
CA PRO A 183 -7.11 12.49 10.21
C PRO A 183 -6.97 11.71 11.51
N ALA A 184 -7.12 12.33 12.69
CA ALA A 184 -7.00 11.61 13.95
C ALA A 184 -8.01 10.44 14.05
N LYS A 185 -9.26 10.66 13.62
CA LYS A 185 -10.28 9.62 13.56
C LYS A 185 -9.95 8.54 12.53
N LEU A 186 -9.37 8.92 11.39
CA LEU A 186 -8.92 7.96 10.37
C LEU A 186 -7.79 7.08 10.91
N PHE A 187 -6.76 7.66 11.52
CA PHE A 187 -5.64 6.92 12.13
C PHE A 187 -6.14 5.98 13.22
N ARG A 188 -7.04 6.44 14.11
CA ARG A 188 -7.65 5.52 15.10
C ARG A 188 -8.29 4.32 14.42
N LYS A 189 -8.94 4.51 13.26
CA LYS A 189 -9.62 3.47 12.47
C LYS A 189 -8.71 2.54 11.66
N ALA A 190 -7.59 3.05 11.17
CA ALA A 190 -6.70 2.32 10.27
C ALA A 190 -5.62 1.53 11.03
N MET A 191 -5.05 2.11 12.08
CA MET A 191 -3.85 1.60 12.76
C MET A 191 -4.08 0.29 13.53
N VAL A 192 -2.97 -0.43 13.72
CA VAL A 192 -2.82 -1.46 14.77
C VAL A 192 -2.04 -0.91 15.97
N ASP A 193 -2.15 -1.60 17.10
CA ASP A 193 -1.51 -1.26 18.38
C ASP A 193 0.01 -1.12 18.27
N ILE A 194 0.68 -2.03 17.55
CA ILE A 194 2.13 -2.00 17.33
C ILE A 194 2.60 -0.76 16.54
N GLU A 195 1.70 -0.11 15.79
CA GLU A 195 1.98 1.07 14.98
C GLU A 195 1.81 2.39 15.76
N LEU A 196 1.30 2.35 17.01
CA LEU A 196 1.09 3.58 17.79
C LEU A 196 2.36 4.43 17.85
N ASP A 197 3.49 3.88 18.27
CA ASP A 197 4.71 4.67 18.42
C ASP A 197 5.71 4.49 17.26
N THR A 198 5.20 4.24 16.05
CA THR A 198 6.02 4.18 14.83
C THR A 198 5.17 4.55 13.61
N PHE A 199 5.72 4.52 12.40
CA PHE A 199 4.96 4.81 11.19
C PHE A 199 3.97 3.69 10.86
N THR A 200 2.84 4.07 10.26
CA THR A 200 1.83 3.12 9.79
C THR A 200 2.29 2.39 8.55
N SER A 201 1.92 1.13 8.43
CA SER A 201 2.27 0.28 7.28
C SER A 201 1.59 0.67 5.96
N THR A 202 0.60 1.56 6.02
CA THR A 202 -0.34 1.87 4.91
C THR A 202 0.32 2.59 3.73
N SER A 203 1.32 3.43 3.96
CA SER A 203 2.07 4.09 2.87
C SER A 203 3.17 3.18 2.30
N VAL A 204 3.79 2.35 3.14
CA VAL A 204 4.89 1.46 2.73
C VAL A 204 4.43 0.40 1.76
N ILE A 205 3.22 -0.14 1.96
CA ILE A 205 2.63 -1.11 1.02
C ILE A 205 2.52 -0.52 -0.38
N VAL A 206 2.16 0.77 -0.50
CA VAL A 206 2.09 1.45 -1.80
C VAL A 206 3.47 1.52 -2.47
N PHE A 207 4.51 1.90 -1.73
CA PHE A 207 5.87 1.92 -2.26
C PHE A 207 6.44 0.53 -2.53
N GLY A 208 5.95 -0.50 -1.85
CA GLY A 208 6.25 -1.90 -2.14
C GLY A 208 5.72 -2.34 -3.51
N PHE A 209 4.64 -1.73 -4.00
CA PHE A 209 4.11 -1.97 -5.35
C PHE A 209 4.85 -1.21 -6.44
N GLY A 210 5.43 -0.06 -6.11
CA GLY A 210 6.04 0.87 -7.05
C GLY A 210 6.93 0.21 -8.11
N PRO A 211 7.94 -0.60 -7.74
CA PRO A 211 8.83 -1.23 -8.73
C PRO A 211 8.09 -2.06 -9.79
N PHE A 212 6.94 -2.66 -9.44
CA PHE A 212 6.20 -3.53 -10.36
C PHE A 212 5.42 -2.75 -11.43
N LEU A 213 5.23 -1.44 -11.24
CA LEU A 213 4.60 -0.56 -12.23
C LEU A 213 5.50 -0.30 -13.45
N PHE A 214 6.75 -0.74 -13.49
CA PHE A 214 7.61 -0.69 -14.69
C PHE A 214 7.42 -1.87 -15.64
N PHE A 215 6.79 -2.95 -15.17
CA PHE A 215 6.64 -4.18 -15.95
C PHE A 215 5.24 -4.26 -16.55
N ASP A 216 4.98 -5.33 -17.31
CA ASP A 216 3.66 -5.61 -17.85
C ASP A 216 2.58 -5.54 -16.76
N PHE A 217 1.46 -4.90 -17.09
CA PHE A 217 0.39 -4.63 -16.14
C PHE A 217 -0.14 -5.84 -15.35
N PRO A 218 -0.25 -7.06 -15.94
CA PRO A 218 -0.65 -8.25 -15.20
C PRO A 218 0.27 -8.53 -14.00
N ILE A 219 1.58 -8.27 -14.13
CA ILE A 219 2.56 -8.45 -13.05
C ILE A 219 2.20 -7.55 -11.87
N PHE A 220 2.05 -6.25 -12.12
CA PHE A 220 1.64 -5.28 -11.09
C PHE A 220 0.30 -5.67 -10.44
N LEU A 221 -0.70 -6.02 -11.25
CA LEU A 221 -2.03 -6.32 -10.74
C LEU A 221 -2.05 -7.59 -9.87
N ILE A 222 -1.32 -8.64 -10.28
CA ILE A 222 -1.17 -9.86 -9.47
C ILE A 222 -0.53 -9.52 -8.12
N VAL A 223 0.57 -8.77 -8.12
CA VAL A 223 1.27 -8.38 -6.89
C VAL A 223 0.36 -7.57 -5.96
N LEU A 224 -0.39 -6.61 -6.51
CA LEU A 224 -1.40 -5.83 -5.79
C LEU A 224 -2.47 -6.73 -5.17
N LEU A 225 -3.08 -7.63 -5.96
CA LEU A 225 -4.14 -8.52 -5.51
C LEU A 225 -3.66 -9.46 -4.40
N ILE A 226 -2.45 -10.01 -4.50
CA ILE A 226 -1.89 -10.88 -3.46
C ILE A 226 -1.72 -10.11 -2.15
N ALA A 227 -1.06 -8.94 -2.20
CA ALA A 227 -0.78 -8.18 -0.98
C ALA A 227 -2.04 -7.56 -0.34
N ALA A 228 -3.02 -7.16 -1.15
CA ALA A 228 -4.23 -6.45 -0.70
C ALA A 228 -5.39 -7.40 -0.38
N VAL A 229 -5.65 -8.37 -1.25
CA VAL A 229 -6.82 -9.24 -1.21
C VAL A 229 -6.48 -10.59 -0.60
N ALA A 230 -5.45 -11.28 -1.09
CA ALA A 230 -5.10 -12.60 -0.56
C ALA A 230 -4.70 -12.54 0.93
N ASP A 231 -3.91 -11.55 1.36
CA ASP A 231 -3.60 -11.34 2.78
C ASP A 231 -4.85 -11.09 3.65
N ALA A 232 -5.76 -10.24 3.13
CA ALA A 232 -7.01 -9.95 3.83
C ALA A 232 -7.86 -11.21 3.98
N CYS A 233 -8.00 -12.00 2.91
CA CYS A 233 -8.77 -13.23 2.91
C CYS A 233 -8.12 -14.34 3.75
N ALA A 234 -6.79 -14.45 3.78
CA ALA A 234 -6.06 -15.33 4.69
C ALA A 234 -6.38 -15.01 6.15
N SER A 235 -6.30 -13.72 6.50
CA SER A 235 -6.62 -13.23 7.84
C SER A 235 -8.09 -13.49 8.22
N VAL A 236 -9.02 -13.27 7.28
CA VAL A 236 -10.45 -13.55 7.47
C VAL A 236 -10.71 -15.03 7.67
N SER A 237 -10.05 -15.90 6.90
CA SER A 237 -10.19 -17.36 7.02
C SER A 237 -9.81 -17.86 8.42
N GLY A 238 -8.68 -17.39 8.95
CA GLY A 238 -8.28 -17.71 10.33
C GLY A 238 -9.23 -17.16 11.40
N LEU A 239 -9.80 -15.97 11.18
CA LEU A 239 -10.80 -15.39 12.09
C LEU A 239 -12.13 -16.16 12.08
N LEU A 240 -12.62 -16.56 10.90
CA LEU A 240 -13.85 -17.34 10.75
C LEU A 240 -13.72 -18.72 11.38
N ALA A 241 -12.53 -19.33 11.31
CA ALA A 241 -12.19 -20.56 12.01
C ALA A 241 -12.04 -20.40 13.54
N LYS A 242 -12.31 -19.20 14.08
CA LYS A 242 -12.15 -18.84 15.51
C LYS A 242 -10.73 -19.05 16.04
N LYS A 243 -9.73 -19.00 15.16
CA LYS A 243 -8.32 -19.22 15.48
C LYS A 243 -8.03 -20.52 16.26
N LYS A 244 -8.71 -21.61 15.94
CA LYS A 244 -8.58 -22.87 16.69
C LYS A 244 -7.22 -23.55 16.51
N HIS A 245 -6.69 -23.59 15.29
CA HIS A 245 -5.51 -24.40 14.97
C HIS A 245 -4.29 -23.53 14.70
N HIS A 246 -3.61 -23.12 15.77
CA HIS A 246 -2.43 -22.26 15.69
C HIS A 246 -1.23 -22.99 15.05
N PHE A 247 -0.59 -22.33 14.09
CA PHE A 247 0.64 -22.80 13.46
C PHE A 247 1.47 -21.59 13.02
N PRO A 248 2.80 -21.60 13.17
CA PRO A 248 3.56 -22.43 14.11
C PRO A 248 3.06 -22.29 15.57
N PRO A 249 3.42 -23.21 16.48
CA PRO A 249 3.07 -23.08 17.88
C PRO A 249 3.54 -21.73 18.44
N LYS A 250 2.69 -21.06 19.26
CA LYS A 250 2.92 -19.74 19.87
C LYS A 250 2.80 -18.53 18.94
N THR A 251 2.30 -18.68 17.71
CA THR A 251 1.96 -17.54 16.84
C THR A 251 0.44 -17.31 16.79
N ASP A 252 0.03 -16.11 16.36
CA ASP A 252 -1.38 -15.76 16.14
C ASP A 252 -1.96 -16.26 14.81
N LYS A 253 -1.14 -16.92 13.98
CA LYS A 253 -1.49 -17.47 12.67
C LYS A 253 -2.03 -18.89 12.83
N THR A 254 -2.84 -19.30 11.88
CA THR A 254 -3.65 -20.52 11.95
C THR A 254 -3.55 -21.30 10.65
N ILE A 255 -3.73 -22.62 10.71
CA ILE A 255 -3.72 -23.49 9.53
C ILE A 255 -4.76 -23.02 8.51
N GLU A 256 -5.97 -22.64 8.95
CA GLU A 256 -7.00 -22.10 8.07
C GLU A 256 -6.62 -20.76 7.45
N GLY A 257 -5.85 -19.95 8.17
CA GLY A 257 -5.26 -18.74 7.63
C GLY A 257 -4.29 -19.03 6.49
N TYR A 258 -3.39 -20.00 6.68
CA TYR A 258 -2.45 -20.43 5.63
C TYR A 258 -3.15 -21.03 4.42
N LEU A 259 -4.11 -21.95 4.64
CA LEU A 259 -4.89 -22.54 3.55
C LEU A 259 -5.70 -21.47 2.80
N GLY A 260 -6.28 -20.52 3.53
CA GLY A 260 -6.91 -19.35 2.94
C GLY A 260 -5.92 -18.55 2.08
N GLY A 261 -4.73 -18.25 2.60
CA GLY A 261 -3.69 -17.56 1.85
C GLY A 261 -3.27 -18.26 0.56
N ILE A 262 -3.10 -19.58 0.59
CA ILE A 262 -2.80 -20.41 -0.59
C ILE A 262 -3.94 -20.30 -1.61
N VAL A 263 -5.17 -20.59 -1.20
CA VAL A 263 -6.34 -20.60 -2.10
C VAL A 263 -6.60 -19.22 -2.69
N PHE A 264 -6.58 -18.17 -1.87
CA PHE A 264 -6.87 -16.82 -2.35
C PHE A 264 -5.73 -16.22 -3.15
N THR A 265 -4.46 -16.58 -2.89
CA THR A 265 -3.35 -16.21 -3.78
C THR A 265 -3.55 -16.82 -5.15
N PHE A 266 -3.85 -18.11 -5.23
CA PHE A 266 -4.14 -18.79 -6.49
C PHE A 266 -5.27 -18.10 -7.26
N LEU A 267 -6.40 -17.85 -6.60
CA LEU A 267 -7.55 -17.17 -7.21
C LEU A 267 -7.23 -15.74 -7.64
N CYS A 268 -6.47 -15.00 -6.83
CA CYS A 268 -6.02 -13.64 -7.14
C CYS A 268 -5.14 -13.59 -8.38
N THR A 269 -4.22 -14.56 -8.54
CA THR A 269 -3.38 -14.65 -9.74
C THR A 269 -4.23 -14.90 -10.99
N VAL A 270 -5.12 -15.90 -10.94
CA VAL A 270 -6.02 -16.21 -12.06
C VAL A 270 -6.93 -15.02 -12.40
N LEU A 271 -7.49 -14.36 -11.38
CA LEU A 271 -8.31 -13.16 -11.54
C LEU A 271 -7.51 -12.00 -12.15
N GLY A 272 -6.27 -11.78 -11.71
CA GLY A 272 -5.41 -10.71 -12.21
C GLY A 272 -5.13 -10.86 -13.71
N VAL A 273 -4.76 -12.07 -14.15
CA VAL A 273 -4.55 -12.34 -15.58
C VAL A 273 -5.85 -12.25 -16.36
N SER A 274 -6.93 -12.84 -15.86
CA SER A 274 -8.24 -12.82 -16.54
C SER A 274 -8.76 -11.39 -16.70
N PHE A 275 -8.66 -10.57 -15.66
CA PHE A 275 -9.07 -9.16 -15.70
C PHE A 275 -8.26 -8.37 -16.72
N THR A 276 -6.94 -8.50 -16.72
CA THR A 276 -6.09 -7.78 -17.69
C THR A 276 -6.31 -8.24 -19.13
N SER A 277 -6.61 -9.53 -19.34
CA SER A 277 -6.95 -10.08 -20.65
C SER A 277 -8.24 -9.46 -21.23
N LEU A 278 -9.25 -9.14 -20.39
CA LEU A 278 -10.48 -8.45 -20.84
C LEU A 278 -10.21 -7.08 -21.50
N PHE A 279 -9.09 -6.44 -21.17
CA PHE A 279 -8.68 -5.15 -21.73
C PHE A 279 -7.56 -5.28 -22.78
N GLY A 280 -7.21 -6.51 -23.19
CA GLY A 280 -6.14 -6.77 -24.15
C GLY A 280 -4.73 -6.52 -23.58
N LEU A 281 -4.58 -6.47 -22.26
CA LEU A 281 -3.30 -6.19 -21.57
C LEU A 281 -2.52 -7.46 -21.19
N SER A 282 -3.07 -8.64 -21.49
CA SER A 282 -2.39 -9.92 -21.30
C SER A 282 -2.80 -10.94 -22.35
N ASN A 283 -1.82 -11.71 -22.82
CA ASN A 283 -1.98 -12.84 -23.73
C ASN A 283 -1.45 -14.15 -23.13
N TRP A 284 -1.26 -14.21 -21.80
CA TRP A 284 -0.74 -15.40 -21.15
C TRP A 284 -1.72 -16.57 -21.29
N SER A 285 -1.20 -17.76 -21.59
CA SER A 285 -2.03 -18.95 -21.70
C SER A 285 -2.60 -19.38 -20.34
N ILE A 286 -3.64 -20.21 -20.36
CA ILE A 286 -4.24 -20.73 -19.12
C ILE A 286 -3.24 -21.60 -18.36
N GLU A 287 -2.44 -22.41 -19.05
CA GLU A 287 -1.42 -23.28 -18.45
C GLU A 287 -0.35 -22.46 -17.73
N LEU A 288 0.17 -21.41 -18.38
CA LEU A 288 1.12 -20.49 -17.77
C LEU A 288 0.53 -19.81 -16.54
N THR A 289 -0.72 -19.34 -16.64
CA THR A 289 -1.43 -18.68 -15.54
C THR A 289 -1.58 -19.60 -14.34
N LEU A 290 -2.01 -20.85 -14.55
CA LEU A 290 -2.16 -21.85 -13.49
C LEU A 290 -0.81 -22.20 -12.85
N PHE A 291 0.25 -22.34 -13.66
CA PHE A 291 1.60 -22.59 -13.15
C PHE A 291 2.08 -21.46 -12.24
N ILE A 292 1.97 -20.20 -12.69
CA ILE A 292 2.34 -19.02 -11.89
C ILE A 292 1.51 -18.96 -10.61
N ALA A 293 0.20 -19.23 -10.69
CA ALA A 293 -0.68 -19.23 -9.52
C ALA A 293 -0.23 -20.24 -8.45
N ILE A 294 0.22 -21.44 -8.86
CA ILE A 294 0.78 -22.45 -7.94
C ILE A 294 2.07 -21.93 -7.29
N VAL A 295 3.01 -21.43 -8.09
CA VAL A 295 4.29 -20.90 -7.60
C VAL A 295 4.06 -19.80 -6.56
N LEU A 296 3.23 -18.81 -6.88
CA LEU A 296 2.96 -17.69 -5.99
C LEU A 296 2.20 -18.09 -4.73
N SER A 297 1.33 -19.10 -4.80
CA SER A 297 0.63 -19.62 -3.61
C SER A 297 1.59 -20.28 -2.63
N ILE A 298 2.57 -21.03 -3.15
CA ILE A 298 3.65 -21.61 -2.33
C ILE A 298 4.52 -20.50 -1.75
N THR A 299 4.90 -19.50 -2.55
CA THR A 299 5.66 -18.33 -2.08
C THR A 299 4.94 -17.59 -0.97
N PHE A 300 3.64 -17.29 -1.13
CA PHE A 300 2.83 -16.60 -0.12
C PHE A 300 2.81 -17.39 1.19
N PHE A 301 2.62 -18.71 1.13
CA PHE A 301 2.67 -19.57 2.32
C PHE A 301 4.01 -19.43 3.06
N PHE A 302 5.13 -19.46 2.36
CA PHE A 302 6.45 -19.31 2.98
C PHE A 302 6.69 -17.92 3.56
N ILE A 303 6.23 -16.86 2.88
CA ILE A 303 6.32 -15.51 3.42
C ILE A 303 5.51 -15.43 4.72
N ASP A 304 4.26 -15.89 4.70
CA ASP A 304 3.38 -15.83 5.88
C ASP A 304 3.91 -16.69 7.05
N LEU A 305 4.53 -17.83 6.73
CA LEU A 305 5.21 -18.66 7.73
C LEU A 305 6.41 -17.93 8.34
N PHE A 306 7.23 -17.30 7.52
CA PHE A 306 8.41 -16.55 7.95
C PHE A 306 8.03 -15.33 8.79
N THR A 307 7.10 -14.49 8.32
CA THR A 307 6.66 -13.29 9.04
C THR A 307 6.00 -13.63 10.38
N SER A 308 5.26 -14.74 10.46
CA SER A 308 4.68 -15.22 11.71
C SER A 308 5.73 -15.57 12.77
N LYS A 309 6.88 -16.12 12.36
CA LYS A 309 7.94 -16.59 13.24
C LYS A 309 8.87 -15.46 13.67
N PHE A 310 9.24 -14.58 12.75
CA PHE A 310 10.20 -13.50 12.98
C PHE A 310 9.54 -12.16 13.33
N LYS A 311 8.19 -12.10 13.34
CA LYS A 311 7.40 -10.90 13.61
C LYS A 311 7.82 -9.72 12.74
N ILE A 312 8.02 -9.95 11.44
CA ILE A 312 8.31 -8.88 10.47
C ILE A 312 7.00 -8.52 9.76
N GLN A 313 6.86 -7.27 9.34
CA GLN A 313 5.66 -6.78 8.69
C GLN A 313 5.53 -7.35 7.28
N ASP A 314 4.43 -8.06 7.04
CA ASP A 314 4.06 -8.68 5.76
C ASP A 314 3.66 -7.64 4.69
N ASN A 315 3.15 -6.47 5.09
CA ASN A 315 2.67 -5.43 4.17
C ASN A 315 3.68 -4.92 3.12
N TYR A 316 5.00 -5.00 3.37
CA TYR A 316 6.01 -4.70 2.36
C TYR A 316 6.77 -5.93 1.85
N LEU A 317 6.86 -7.00 2.66
CA LEU A 317 7.53 -8.23 2.23
C LEU A 317 6.70 -8.98 1.20
N ASN A 318 5.38 -9.07 1.38
CA ASN A 318 4.48 -9.74 0.45
C ASN A 318 4.65 -9.20 -0.97
N PRO A 319 4.49 -7.89 -1.24
CA PRO A 319 4.63 -7.40 -2.60
C PRO A 319 6.04 -7.58 -3.16
N LEU A 320 7.08 -7.29 -2.38
CA LEU A 320 8.47 -7.36 -2.85
C LEU A 320 8.91 -8.79 -3.18
N ILE A 321 8.63 -9.75 -2.30
CA ILE A 321 9.04 -11.15 -2.50
C ILE A 321 8.14 -11.82 -3.54
N SER A 322 6.81 -11.66 -3.46
CA SER A 322 5.90 -12.30 -4.43
C SER A 322 6.13 -11.76 -5.82
N GLY A 323 6.29 -10.44 -5.97
CA GLY A 323 6.62 -9.85 -7.26
C GLY A 323 8.02 -10.20 -7.75
N GLY A 324 9.02 -10.27 -6.87
CA GLY A 324 10.36 -10.74 -7.23
C GLY A 324 10.37 -12.18 -7.75
N ILE A 325 9.65 -13.09 -7.09
CA ILE A 325 9.48 -14.47 -7.54
C ILE A 325 8.70 -14.54 -8.84
N LEU A 326 7.66 -13.73 -9.02
CA LEU A 326 6.93 -13.64 -10.28
C LEU A 326 7.85 -13.25 -11.43
N LEU A 327 8.62 -12.17 -11.27
CA LEU A 327 9.59 -11.72 -12.29
C LEU A 327 10.62 -12.80 -12.61
N LEU A 328 11.19 -13.45 -11.59
CA LEU A 328 12.15 -14.53 -11.78
C LEU A 328 11.53 -15.70 -12.54
N THR A 329 10.30 -16.07 -12.20
CA THR A 329 9.57 -17.18 -12.83
C THR A 329 9.33 -16.88 -14.31
N LEU A 330 8.84 -15.68 -14.63
CA LEU A 330 8.58 -15.25 -15.99
C LEU A 330 9.88 -15.20 -16.82
N TYR A 331 10.96 -14.66 -16.24
CA TYR A 331 12.27 -14.64 -16.86
C TYR A 331 12.78 -16.04 -17.20
N LEU A 332 12.69 -17.00 -16.26
CA LEU A 332 13.11 -18.38 -16.48
C LEU A 332 12.27 -19.12 -17.53
N LEU A 333 11.02 -18.69 -17.73
CA LEU A 333 10.12 -19.21 -18.76
C LEU A 333 10.22 -18.46 -20.09
N ASN A 334 11.13 -17.49 -20.23
CA ASN A 334 11.27 -16.61 -21.40
C ASN A 334 9.99 -15.85 -21.76
N ILE A 335 9.19 -15.49 -20.76
CA ILE A 335 8.01 -14.65 -20.94
C ILE A 335 8.44 -13.17 -20.88
N PRO A 336 7.99 -12.31 -21.82
CA PRO A 336 8.24 -10.88 -21.77
C PRO A 336 7.82 -10.26 -20.43
N LEU A 337 8.58 -9.26 -19.99
CA LEU A 337 8.32 -8.54 -18.75
C LEU A 337 7.85 -7.09 -19.00
N PHE A 338 7.90 -6.62 -20.25
CA PHE A 338 7.75 -5.20 -20.63
C PHE A 338 6.92 -5.03 -21.90
#